data_AF-A0A1L5KWH8-F1
#
_entry.id   AF-A0A1L5KWH8-F1
#
_cell.length_a   1.000
_cell.length_b   1.000
_cell.length_c   1.000
_cell.angle_alpha   90.00
_cell.angle_beta   90.00
_cell.angle_gamma   90.00
#
_symmetry.space_group_name_H-M   'P 1'
#
loop_
_entity.id
_entity.type
_entity.pdbx_description
1 polymer ?
#
loop_
_entity_poly.entity_id
_entity_poly.type
_entity_poly.pdbx_seq_one_letter_code
_entity_poly.pdbx_strand_id
1 'polypeptide(L)'
;KAADYVLASAAAFPFMKSYKIGESAFVDGGYSDNMPVKMAIEAGADDIVVVNIGKNPGAKFGEADNVSFKYISSKKPLNDVFGGMLMFDGDISRGNIRQGELDAYKAYDLLDGYYYAFKKYEKYKIAPFEPYCAKKFDAIFSGLPSAGRIERGGRESVLNFLRGYDDRPFEFNSNVLYCAETAGDIFGINTREEYTVASFDKLINENATALITEEYGTKIDELTEKLDKGLSLDLLKMVANNFDKKFLLAYTLKILLGDRIEYSDKRRLWLIADIMPQVFCAALYCCASILNAKEHGKETQDEDSNS
;
A
#
# COMPACT_ATOMS: atom_id res chain seq x y z
N LYS A 1 -4.33 -36.78 -23.96
CA LYS A 1 -2.94 -36.52 -23.49
C LYS A 1 -2.81 -35.14 -22.85
N ALA A 2 -2.89 -34.02 -23.58
CA ALA A 2 -2.74 -32.68 -22.97
C ALA A 2 -3.82 -32.37 -21.90
N ALA A 3 -5.09 -32.65 -22.20
CA ALA A 3 -6.19 -32.47 -21.25
C ALA A 3 -6.00 -33.31 -19.96
N ASP A 4 -5.48 -34.53 -20.09
CA ASP A 4 -5.20 -35.41 -18.94
C ASP A 4 -4.14 -34.80 -18.02
N TYR A 5 -3.07 -34.23 -18.59
CA TYR A 5 -2.02 -33.56 -17.81
C TYR A 5 -2.52 -32.28 -17.14
N VAL A 6 -3.40 -31.51 -17.79
CA VAL A 6 -4.01 -30.32 -17.17
C VAL A 6 -4.88 -30.72 -15.98
N LEU A 7 -5.72 -31.76 -16.12
CA LEU A 7 -6.56 -32.25 -15.03
C LEU A 7 -5.73 -32.83 -13.88
N ALA A 8 -4.64 -33.54 -14.19
CA ALA A 8 -3.69 -34.02 -13.19
C ALA A 8 -2.99 -32.87 -12.44
N SER A 9 -2.52 -31.85 -13.17
CA SER A 9 -1.86 -30.69 -12.57
C SER A 9 -2.80 -29.85 -11.72
N ALA A 10 -4.11 -29.86 -11.97
CA ALA A 10 -5.07 -29.14 -11.17
C ALA A 10 -5.50 -29.89 -9.90
N ALA A 11 -5.20 -31.20 -9.76
CA ALA A 11 -5.74 -32.06 -8.70
C ALA A 11 -5.17 -31.77 -7.29
N ALA A 12 -5.58 -30.64 -6.70
CA ALA A 12 -5.17 -30.15 -5.39
C ALA A 12 -5.76 -31.00 -4.23
N PHE A 13 -5.18 -32.18 -4.01
CA PHE A 13 -5.55 -33.06 -2.89
C PHE A 13 -5.30 -32.36 -1.54
N PRO A 14 -6.14 -32.52 -0.50
CA PRO A 14 -7.36 -33.33 -0.43
C PRO A 14 -8.62 -32.62 -0.93
N PHE A 15 -8.54 -31.36 -1.36
CA PHE A 15 -9.70 -30.59 -1.82
C PHE A 15 -10.26 -31.11 -3.15
N MET A 16 -9.40 -31.64 -4.03
CA MET A 16 -9.78 -32.33 -5.26
C MET A 16 -9.17 -33.73 -5.32
N LYS A 17 -9.87 -34.68 -5.96
CA LYS A 17 -9.42 -36.07 -6.10
C LYS A 17 -8.19 -36.14 -7.02
N SER A 18 -7.28 -37.06 -6.71
CA SER A 18 -6.16 -37.39 -7.62
C SER A 18 -6.67 -37.87 -8.98
N TYR A 19 -5.91 -37.58 -10.03
CA TYR A 19 -6.26 -37.91 -11.40
C TYR A 19 -5.41 -39.10 -11.89
N LYS A 20 -6.02 -40.06 -12.60
CA LYS A 20 -5.30 -41.23 -13.11
C LYS A 20 -4.96 -41.06 -14.59
N ILE A 21 -3.69 -41.26 -14.94
CA ILE A 21 -3.22 -41.35 -16.31
C ILE A 21 -2.52 -42.71 -16.47
N GLY A 22 -3.14 -43.61 -17.24
CA GLY A 22 -2.72 -45.01 -17.27
C GLY A 22 -2.91 -45.68 -15.90
N GLU A 23 -1.86 -46.31 -15.38
CA GLU A 23 -1.88 -46.99 -14.08
C GLU A 23 -1.45 -46.09 -12.90
N SER A 24 -0.91 -44.89 -13.20
CA SER A 24 -0.38 -43.97 -12.20
C SER A 24 -1.42 -42.93 -11.78
N ALA A 25 -1.44 -42.59 -10.49
CA ALA A 25 -2.25 -41.50 -9.95
C ALA A 25 -1.38 -40.26 -9.72
N PHE A 26 -1.90 -39.10 -10.11
CA PHE A 26 -1.22 -37.81 -10.06
C PHE A 26 -2.00 -36.83 -9.18
N VAL A 27 -1.25 -35.92 -8.56
CA VAL A 27 -1.75 -34.80 -7.75
C VAL A 27 -1.10 -33.50 -8.26
N ASP A 28 -1.64 -32.37 -7.82
CA ASP A 28 -1.14 -31.04 -8.19
C ASP A 28 0.38 -30.89 -7.98
N GLY A 29 1.04 -30.30 -8.97
CA GLY A 29 2.46 -30.01 -8.98
C GLY A 29 2.90 -28.97 -7.95
N GLY A 30 1.98 -28.15 -7.42
CA GLY A 30 2.26 -27.16 -6.37
C GLY A 30 2.88 -27.77 -5.09
N TYR A 31 2.73 -29.08 -4.88
CA TYR A 31 3.41 -29.83 -3.79
C TYR A 31 4.91 -30.05 -4.02
N SER A 32 5.36 -30.02 -5.27
CA SER A 32 6.75 -30.32 -5.66
C SER A 32 7.44 -29.10 -6.25
N ASP A 33 6.84 -28.47 -7.26
CA ASP A 33 7.38 -27.31 -7.96
C ASP A 33 6.23 -26.40 -8.44
N ASN A 34 5.94 -25.37 -7.65
CA ASN A 34 4.86 -24.43 -7.92
C ASN A 34 5.21 -23.40 -9.02
N MET A 35 6.49 -23.31 -9.41
CA MET A 35 6.99 -22.36 -10.41
C MET A 35 8.04 -23.08 -11.27
N PRO A 36 7.63 -23.87 -12.28
CA PRO A 36 8.52 -24.77 -13.01
C PRO A 36 9.40 -24.06 -14.06
N VAL A 37 10.10 -23.02 -13.63
CA VAL A 37 10.99 -22.20 -14.45
C VAL A 37 12.13 -23.04 -15.03
N LYS A 38 12.64 -24.02 -14.28
CA LYS A 38 13.70 -24.92 -14.74
C LYS A 38 13.30 -25.72 -15.98
N MET A 39 12.04 -26.17 -16.06
CA MET A 39 11.54 -26.89 -17.23
C MET A 39 11.53 -26.01 -18.49
N ALA A 40 11.23 -24.71 -18.34
CA ALA A 40 11.29 -23.77 -19.45
C ALA A 40 12.73 -23.54 -19.94
N ILE A 41 13.69 -23.39 -19.02
CA ILE A 41 15.12 -23.28 -19.35
C ILE A 41 15.62 -24.54 -20.07
N GLU A 42 15.32 -25.72 -19.54
CA GLU A 42 15.71 -27.01 -20.15
C GLU A 42 15.08 -27.22 -21.53
N ALA A 43 13.93 -26.59 -21.81
CA ALA A 43 13.30 -26.57 -23.12
C ALA A 43 13.91 -25.55 -24.10
N GLY A 44 14.91 -24.77 -23.68
CA GLY A 44 15.61 -23.79 -24.51
C GLY A 44 14.98 -22.40 -24.52
N ALA A 45 14.28 -22.00 -23.46
CA ALA A 45 13.77 -20.63 -23.34
C ALA A 45 14.86 -19.67 -22.83
N ASP A 46 15.11 -18.60 -23.60
CA ASP A 46 16.07 -17.54 -23.26
C ASP A 46 15.41 -16.31 -22.60
N ASP A 47 14.08 -16.16 -22.74
CA ASP A 47 13.28 -15.09 -22.14
C ASP A 47 12.07 -15.70 -21.41
N ILE A 48 11.95 -15.46 -20.11
CA ILE A 48 10.92 -16.07 -19.27
C ILE A 48 10.13 -15.00 -18.51
N VAL A 49 8.82 -14.95 -18.75
CA VAL A 49 7.87 -14.16 -17.96
C VAL A 49 7.31 -15.05 -16.85
N VAL A 50 7.67 -14.74 -15.60
CA VAL A 50 7.23 -15.48 -14.41
C VAL A 50 6.05 -14.76 -13.78
N VAL A 51 4.87 -15.38 -13.82
CA VAL A 51 3.65 -14.83 -13.20
C VAL A 51 3.40 -15.53 -11.86
N ASN A 52 3.62 -14.81 -10.76
CA ASN A 52 3.40 -15.30 -9.41
C ASN A 52 2.10 -14.71 -8.81
N ILE A 53 1.10 -15.57 -8.67
CA ILE A 53 -0.21 -15.25 -8.08
C ILE A 53 -0.32 -15.58 -6.58
N GLY A 54 0.72 -16.17 -5.98
CA GLY A 54 0.74 -16.62 -4.59
C GLY A 54 1.27 -15.59 -3.60
N LYS A 55 1.01 -15.82 -2.29
CA LYS A 55 1.53 -14.97 -1.20
C LYS A 55 3.03 -15.09 -0.96
N ASN A 56 3.63 -16.22 -1.34
CA ASN A 56 5.07 -16.42 -1.26
C ASN A 56 5.70 -15.83 -2.52
N PRO A 57 6.66 -14.89 -2.40
CA PRO A 57 7.38 -14.34 -3.56
C PRO A 57 8.09 -15.41 -4.41
N GLY A 58 8.18 -16.65 -3.91
CA GLY A 58 9.08 -17.67 -4.42
C GLY A 58 10.53 -17.27 -4.13
N ALA A 59 11.45 -18.22 -4.25
CA ALA A 59 12.82 -17.79 -4.51
C ALA A 59 12.79 -17.09 -5.87
N LYS A 60 13.24 -15.82 -5.94
CA LYS A 60 13.57 -15.24 -7.25
C LYS A 60 14.61 -16.17 -7.84
N PHE A 61 14.31 -16.75 -8.99
CA PHE A 61 15.28 -17.55 -9.71
C PHE A 61 16.43 -16.59 -10.04
N GLY A 62 17.65 -16.94 -9.62
CA GLY A 62 18.81 -16.13 -9.92
C GLY A 62 19.00 -16.00 -11.43
N GLU A 63 19.92 -15.14 -11.84
CA GLU A 63 20.39 -15.11 -13.23
C GLU A 63 20.96 -16.49 -13.56
N ALA A 64 20.18 -17.33 -14.25
CA ALA A 64 20.73 -18.46 -14.99
C ALA A 64 21.48 -17.86 -16.18
N ASP A 65 22.69 -18.33 -16.45
CA ASP A 65 23.52 -17.81 -17.53
C ASP A 65 22.71 -17.75 -18.85
N ASN A 66 22.58 -16.54 -19.42
CA ASN A 66 21.89 -16.23 -20.68
C ASN A 66 20.35 -16.31 -20.68
N VAL A 67 19.68 -16.36 -19.52
CA VAL A 67 18.20 -16.31 -19.46
C VAL A 67 17.73 -15.01 -18.82
N SER A 68 16.86 -14.27 -19.51
CA SER A 68 16.22 -13.06 -19.00
C SER A 68 14.92 -13.40 -18.27
N PHE A 69 14.71 -12.78 -17.10
CA PHE A 69 13.52 -13.00 -16.28
C PHE A 69 12.71 -11.72 -16.12
N LYS A 70 11.40 -11.80 -16.39
CA LYS A 70 10.43 -10.76 -16.06
C LYS A 70 9.43 -11.29 -15.05
N TYR A 71 9.51 -10.79 -13.82
CA TYR A 71 8.56 -11.17 -12.76
C TYR A 71 7.34 -10.26 -12.76
N ILE A 72 6.17 -10.88 -12.77
CA ILE A 72 4.87 -10.26 -12.52
C ILE A 72 4.34 -10.87 -11.24
N SER A 73 4.12 -10.05 -10.22
CA SER A 73 3.61 -10.50 -8.92
C SER A 73 2.45 -9.62 -8.50
N SER A 74 1.38 -10.23 -7.99
CA SER A 74 0.30 -9.44 -7.40
C SER A 74 0.75 -8.72 -6.13
N LYS A 75 0.69 -7.39 -6.13
CA LYS A 75 1.09 -6.59 -4.96
C LYS A 75 0.06 -6.64 -3.84
N LYS A 76 -1.22 -6.84 -4.19
CA LYS A 76 -2.28 -7.17 -3.23
C LYS A 76 -2.75 -8.62 -3.40
N PRO A 77 -3.08 -9.33 -2.31
CA PRO A 77 -3.60 -10.69 -2.43
C PRO A 77 -4.88 -10.74 -3.28
N LEU A 78 -4.95 -11.71 -4.18
CA LEU A 78 -6.18 -12.03 -4.90
C LEU A 78 -7.12 -12.77 -3.94
N ASN A 79 -8.34 -12.28 -3.75
CA ASN A 79 -9.38 -12.87 -2.88
C ASN A 79 -8.89 -13.17 -1.45
N ASP A 80 -8.58 -12.13 -0.65
CA ASP A 80 -8.06 -12.27 0.72
C ASP A 80 -9.14 -12.68 1.76
N VAL A 81 -9.73 -13.84 1.54
CA VAL A 81 -10.81 -14.42 2.35
C VAL A 81 -10.58 -15.92 2.47
N PHE A 82 -10.91 -16.48 3.63
CA PHE A 82 -10.78 -17.90 3.87
C PHE A 82 -11.60 -18.69 2.83
N GLY A 83 -10.95 -19.63 2.13
CA GLY A 83 -11.58 -20.37 1.03
C GLY A 83 -11.69 -19.62 -0.30
N GLY A 84 -11.08 -18.42 -0.43
CA GLY A 84 -11.13 -17.60 -1.65
C GLY A 84 -10.60 -18.28 -2.92
N MET A 85 -9.76 -19.31 -2.79
CA MET A 85 -9.28 -20.14 -3.90
C MET A 85 -10.41 -20.96 -4.58
N LEU A 86 -11.49 -21.26 -3.85
CA LEU A 86 -12.64 -22.02 -4.36
C LEU A 86 -13.85 -21.12 -4.65
N MET A 87 -13.67 -19.79 -4.65
CA MET A 87 -14.73 -18.85 -5.02
C MET A 87 -14.76 -18.61 -6.52
N PHE A 88 -15.79 -19.13 -7.16
CA PHE A 88 -16.08 -18.95 -8.57
C PHE A 88 -17.19 -17.90 -8.75
N ASP A 89 -16.81 -16.63 -8.60
CA ASP A 89 -17.69 -15.50 -8.84
C ASP A 89 -17.21 -14.69 -10.06
N GLY A 90 -18.13 -14.34 -10.96
CA GLY A 90 -17.81 -13.68 -12.21
C GLY A 90 -17.30 -12.25 -12.04
N ASP A 91 -17.85 -11.50 -11.10
CA ASP A 91 -17.45 -10.12 -10.82
C ASP A 91 -16.08 -10.06 -10.13
N ILE A 92 -15.86 -10.95 -9.15
CA ILE A 92 -14.56 -11.12 -8.50
C ILE A 92 -13.50 -11.51 -9.54
N SER A 93 -13.82 -12.46 -10.43
CA SER A 93 -12.90 -12.92 -11.48
C SER A 93 -12.53 -11.79 -12.45
N ARG A 94 -13.50 -11.01 -12.94
CA ARG A 94 -13.24 -9.83 -13.79
C ARG A 94 -12.35 -8.83 -13.08
N GLY A 95 -12.60 -8.59 -11.79
CA GLY A 95 -11.79 -7.71 -10.97
C GLY A 95 -10.34 -8.19 -10.81
N ASN A 96 -10.14 -9.49 -10.58
CA ASN A 96 -8.80 -10.08 -10.45
C ASN A 96 -8.04 -10.06 -11.78
N ILE A 97 -8.72 -10.28 -12.92
CA ILE A 97 -8.14 -10.12 -14.25
C ILE A 97 -7.64 -8.69 -14.44
N ARG A 98 -8.48 -7.69 -14.13
CA ARG A 98 -8.08 -6.28 -14.23
C ARG A 98 -6.89 -5.94 -13.33
N GLN A 99 -6.85 -6.49 -12.10
CA GLN A 99 -5.71 -6.30 -11.21
C GLN A 99 -4.42 -6.92 -11.79
N GLY A 100 -4.50 -8.14 -12.34
CA GLY A 100 -3.36 -8.79 -12.98
C GLY A 100 -2.84 -8.04 -14.21
N GLU A 101 -3.74 -7.44 -15.01
CA GLU A 101 -3.38 -6.58 -16.13
C GLU A 101 -2.60 -5.33 -15.66
N LEU A 102 -3.08 -4.65 -14.62
CA LEU A 102 -2.40 -3.48 -14.05
C LEU A 102 -1.05 -3.83 -13.43
N ASP A 103 -0.95 -4.96 -12.73
CA ASP A 103 0.32 -5.46 -12.18
C ASP A 103 1.32 -5.80 -13.30
N ALA A 104 0.85 -6.36 -14.41
CA ALA A 104 1.68 -6.58 -15.60
C ALA A 104 2.15 -5.24 -16.19
N TYR A 105 1.28 -4.26 -16.40
CA TYR A 105 1.66 -2.95 -16.93
C TYR A 105 2.72 -2.26 -16.06
N LYS A 106 2.61 -2.35 -14.73
CA LYS A 106 3.64 -1.85 -13.80
C LYS A 106 4.97 -2.62 -13.95
N ALA A 107 4.94 -3.94 -14.08
CA ALA A 107 6.15 -4.76 -14.26
C ALA A 107 6.92 -4.45 -15.57
N TYR A 108 6.21 -3.92 -16.56
CA TYR A 108 6.77 -3.45 -17.84
C TYR A 108 7.04 -1.93 -17.88
N ASP A 109 6.97 -1.23 -16.74
CA ASP A 109 7.19 0.24 -16.65
C ASP A 109 6.24 1.04 -17.56
N LEU A 110 5.03 0.52 -17.82
CA LEU A 110 3.98 1.25 -18.56
C LEU A 110 3.11 2.09 -17.64
N LEU A 111 3.09 1.75 -16.34
CA LEU A 111 2.39 2.48 -15.28
C LEU A 111 3.32 2.64 -14.07
N ASP A 112 3.12 3.74 -13.34
CA ASP A 112 3.77 4.02 -12.07
C ASP A 112 2.90 3.53 -10.89
N GLY A 113 3.45 3.63 -9.67
CA GLY A 113 2.81 3.16 -8.43
C GLY A 113 3.27 1.77 -7.99
N TYR A 114 2.85 1.39 -6.79
CA TYR A 114 3.13 0.08 -6.20
C TYR A 114 1.83 -0.72 -6.09
N TYR A 115 0.87 -0.25 -5.30
CA TYR A 115 -0.47 -0.85 -5.21
C TYR A 115 -1.44 -0.27 -6.23
N TYR A 116 -1.43 1.04 -6.40
CA TYR A 116 -2.31 1.73 -7.33
C TYR A 116 -1.64 1.85 -8.69
N ALA A 117 -2.46 1.99 -9.72
CA ALA A 117 -2.00 2.17 -11.09
C ALA A 117 -2.01 3.66 -11.44
N PHE A 118 -0.85 4.27 -11.51
CA PHE A 118 -0.71 5.64 -12.00
C PHE A 118 -0.22 5.64 -13.44
N LYS A 119 -0.68 6.59 -14.25
CA LYS A 119 -0.16 6.76 -15.62
C LYS A 119 1.36 6.97 -15.59
N LYS A 120 2.03 6.60 -16.68
CA LYS A 120 3.48 6.76 -16.79
C LYS A 120 3.92 8.22 -16.51
N TYR A 121 4.99 8.36 -15.74
CA TYR A 121 5.61 9.63 -15.30
C TYR A 121 4.82 10.40 -14.24
N GLU A 122 3.70 9.88 -13.75
CA GLU A 122 2.95 10.48 -12.64
C GLU A 122 3.74 10.45 -11.33
N LYS A 123 4.67 9.50 -11.13
CA LYS A 123 5.52 9.47 -9.94
C LYS A 123 6.35 10.74 -9.73
N TYR A 124 6.67 11.48 -10.80
CA TYR A 124 7.40 12.74 -10.72
C TYR A 124 6.48 13.93 -10.38
N LYS A 125 5.18 13.80 -10.66
CA LYS A 125 4.18 14.84 -10.36
C LYS A 125 3.76 14.87 -8.89
N ILE A 126 4.24 13.92 -8.08
CA ILE A 126 4.04 13.92 -6.63
C ILE A 126 4.97 14.91 -5.90
N ALA A 127 6.00 15.43 -6.59
CA ALA A 127 7.02 16.32 -6.03
C ALA A 127 6.47 17.53 -5.24
N PRO A 128 5.38 18.20 -5.65
CA PRO A 128 4.84 19.32 -4.89
C PRO A 128 4.41 18.98 -3.45
N PHE A 129 4.09 17.71 -3.16
CA PHE A 129 3.65 17.28 -1.83
C PHE A 129 4.80 16.97 -0.87
N GLU A 130 6.04 16.82 -1.37
CA GLU A 130 7.21 16.47 -0.57
C GLU A 130 7.59 17.47 0.51
N PRO A 131 7.69 18.78 0.22
CA PRO A 131 8.09 19.75 1.23
C PRO A 131 7.16 19.71 2.45
N TYR A 132 5.85 19.50 2.22
CA TYR A 132 4.88 19.38 3.30
C TYR A 132 5.09 18.10 4.12
N CYS A 133 5.26 16.96 3.44
CA CYS A 133 5.50 15.68 4.11
C CYS A 133 6.81 15.71 4.91
N ALA A 134 7.91 16.16 4.31
CA ALA A 134 9.22 16.27 4.94
C ALA A 134 9.18 17.21 6.15
N LYS A 135 8.63 18.42 5.98
CA LYS A 135 8.52 19.41 7.07
C LYS A 135 7.71 18.87 8.25
N LYS A 136 6.59 18.18 8.00
CA LYS A 136 5.79 17.58 9.08
C LYS A 136 6.49 16.38 9.71
N PHE A 137 7.15 15.53 8.92
CA PHE A 137 7.93 14.41 9.44
C PHE A 137 9.07 14.87 10.36
N ASP A 138 9.86 15.86 9.91
CA ASP A 138 10.99 16.41 10.68
C ASP A 138 10.52 17.20 11.92
N ALA A 139 9.33 17.80 11.88
CA ALA A 139 8.74 18.42 13.07
C ALA A 139 8.40 17.38 14.15
N ILE A 140 8.15 16.12 13.77
CA ILE A 140 7.71 15.05 14.68
C ILE A 140 8.89 14.21 15.14
N PHE A 141 9.77 13.82 14.22
CA PHE A 141 10.93 12.99 14.49
C PHE A 141 12.22 13.79 14.38
N SER A 142 13.01 13.78 15.44
CA SER A 142 14.34 14.38 15.43
C SER A 142 15.24 13.68 14.40
N GLY A 143 16.03 14.48 13.67
CA GLY A 143 17.05 13.98 12.74
C GLY A 143 18.34 13.50 13.42
N LEU A 144 18.47 13.75 14.73
CA LEU A 144 19.56 13.27 15.58
C LEU A 144 19.15 11.96 16.28
N PRO A 145 20.09 11.17 16.81
CA PRO A 145 19.76 9.97 17.58
C PRO A 145 18.81 10.33 18.73
N SER A 146 17.53 9.96 18.59
CA SER A 146 16.55 10.24 19.64
C SER A 146 16.92 9.50 20.93
N ALA A 147 16.87 10.22 22.05
CA ALA A 147 17.01 9.67 23.39
C ALA A 147 15.75 8.90 23.84
N GLY A 148 14.59 9.12 23.20
CA GLY A 148 13.30 8.53 23.57
C GLY A 148 13.04 7.19 22.85
N ARG A 149 12.77 6.12 23.60
CA ARG A 149 12.46 4.79 23.03
C ARG A 149 11.26 4.79 22.08
N ILE A 150 10.20 5.55 22.43
CA ILE A 150 8.95 5.59 21.66
C ILE A 150 9.12 6.34 20.34
N GLU A 151 9.84 7.47 20.36
CA GLU A 151 10.18 8.20 19.12
C GLU A 151 11.00 7.35 18.17
N ARG A 152 12.02 6.65 18.70
CA ARG A 152 12.85 5.75 17.90
C ARG A 152 12.02 4.61 17.29
N GLY A 153 11.18 3.94 18.09
CA GLY A 153 10.29 2.89 17.62
C GLY A 153 9.37 3.38 16.50
N GLY A 154 8.67 4.49 16.73
CA GLY A 154 7.79 5.09 15.73
C GLY A 154 8.51 5.46 14.43
N ARG A 155 9.71 6.03 14.52
CA ARG A 155 10.53 6.37 13.35
C ARG A 155 10.95 5.12 12.58
N GLU A 156 11.47 4.12 13.28
CA GLU A 156 11.93 2.87 12.66
C GLU A 156 10.78 2.10 12.03
N SER A 157 9.61 2.04 12.68
CA SER A 157 8.39 1.41 12.16
C SER A 157 7.90 2.06 10.86
N VAL A 158 7.91 3.40 10.78
CA VAL A 158 7.58 4.13 9.54
C VAL A 158 8.60 3.86 8.43
N LEU A 159 9.89 3.94 8.75
CA LEU A 159 10.95 3.68 7.77
C LEU A 159 10.91 2.23 7.26
N ASN A 160 10.68 1.25 8.14
CA ASN A 160 10.56 -0.15 7.77
C ASN A 160 9.29 -0.42 6.94
N PHE A 161 8.19 0.26 7.26
CA PHE A 161 6.97 0.22 6.44
C PHE A 161 7.22 0.72 5.01
N LEU A 162 7.85 1.89 4.85
CA LEU A 162 8.17 2.44 3.53
C LEU A 162 9.19 1.58 2.77
N ARG A 163 10.20 1.02 3.45
CA ARG A 163 11.13 0.03 2.85
C ARG A 163 10.44 -1.23 2.36
N GLY A 164 9.27 -1.57 2.90
CA GLY A 164 8.46 -2.71 2.44
C GLY A 164 7.93 -2.55 1.01
N TYR A 165 7.93 -1.33 0.47
CA TYR A 165 7.55 -1.03 -0.92
C TYR A 165 8.73 -1.11 -1.90
N ASP A 166 9.96 -1.26 -1.39
CA ASP A 166 11.20 -0.98 -2.10
C ASP A 166 11.63 -2.10 -3.07
N ASP A 167 10.92 -2.22 -4.18
CA ASP A 167 11.37 -2.95 -5.37
C ASP A 167 12.24 -2.07 -6.31
N ARG A 168 12.34 -0.76 -6.04
CA ARG A 168 12.97 0.23 -6.92
C ARG A 168 13.74 1.28 -6.10
N PRO A 169 14.90 0.91 -5.51
CA PRO A 169 15.61 1.69 -4.49
C PRO A 169 16.20 3.03 -4.96
N PHE A 170 16.17 3.29 -6.27
CA PHE A 170 16.68 4.52 -6.87
C PHE A 170 15.57 5.41 -7.45
N GLU A 171 14.29 5.07 -7.24
CA GLU A 171 13.19 5.92 -7.69
C GLU A 171 13.02 7.13 -6.77
N PHE A 172 13.24 8.31 -7.34
CA PHE A 172 12.94 9.61 -6.74
C PHE A 172 11.46 9.64 -6.30
N ASN A 173 11.20 10.18 -5.10
CA ASN A 173 9.86 10.56 -4.62
C ASN A 173 8.88 9.41 -4.31
N SER A 174 9.38 8.18 -4.33
CA SER A 174 8.61 6.96 -4.06
C SER A 174 7.92 6.98 -2.70
N ASN A 175 8.59 7.48 -1.65
CA ASN A 175 8.02 7.55 -0.29
C ASN A 175 6.72 8.34 -0.21
N VAL A 176 6.62 9.49 -0.87
CA VAL A 176 5.41 10.32 -0.80
C VAL A 176 4.28 9.71 -1.63
N LEU A 177 4.61 9.11 -2.77
CA LEU A 177 3.63 8.33 -3.54
C LEU A 177 3.10 7.14 -2.73
N TYR A 178 3.95 6.43 -1.98
CA TYR A 178 3.53 5.34 -1.10
C TYR A 178 2.66 5.83 0.06
N CYS A 179 2.94 7.00 0.63
CA CYS A 179 2.05 7.64 1.59
C CYS A 179 0.67 7.94 0.98
N ALA A 180 0.62 8.40 -0.28
CA ALA A 180 -0.63 8.62 -1.01
C ALA A 180 -1.40 7.32 -1.23
N GLU A 181 -0.74 6.27 -1.73
CA GLU A 181 -1.35 4.95 -1.92
C GLU A 181 -1.88 4.36 -0.61
N THR A 182 -1.16 4.58 0.49
CA THR A 182 -1.58 4.15 1.82
C THR A 182 -2.84 4.90 2.27
N ALA A 183 -2.95 6.20 1.98
CA ALA A 183 -4.18 6.95 2.22
C ALA A 183 -5.34 6.40 1.38
N GLY A 184 -5.11 6.13 0.10
CA GLY A 184 -6.11 5.51 -0.78
C GLY A 184 -6.61 4.17 -0.26
N ASP A 185 -5.72 3.32 0.28
CA ASP A 185 -6.08 2.03 0.87
C ASP A 185 -7.00 2.20 2.09
N ILE A 186 -6.69 3.13 2.99
CA ILE A 186 -7.50 3.40 4.18
C ILE A 186 -8.88 3.95 3.81
N PHE A 187 -8.96 4.80 2.78
CA PHE A 187 -10.22 5.34 2.29
C PHE A 187 -11.04 4.33 1.49
N GLY A 188 -10.41 3.25 0.99
CA GLY A 188 -11.06 2.26 0.14
C GLY A 188 -11.19 2.71 -1.32
N ILE A 189 -10.27 3.58 -1.79
CA ILE A 189 -10.22 3.98 -3.20
C ILE A 189 -9.97 2.75 -4.07
N ASN A 190 -10.68 2.65 -5.19
CA ASN A 190 -10.64 1.48 -6.08
C ASN A 190 -9.22 1.25 -6.62
N THR A 191 -8.66 0.06 -6.39
CA THR A 191 -7.30 -0.29 -6.85
C THR A 191 -7.25 -0.75 -8.31
N ARG A 192 -8.40 -0.92 -8.96
CA ARG A 192 -8.53 -1.49 -10.31
C ARG A 192 -8.73 -0.45 -11.41
N GLU A 193 -8.52 0.82 -11.07
CA GLU A 193 -8.59 1.97 -11.97
C GLU A 193 -7.20 2.59 -12.19
N GLU A 194 -7.06 3.32 -13.29
CA GLU A 194 -5.87 4.09 -13.60
C GLU A 194 -6.04 5.55 -13.19
N TYR A 195 -5.02 6.08 -12.52
CA TYR A 195 -5.06 7.42 -11.94
C TYR A 195 -3.97 8.32 -12.50
N THR A 196 -4.23 9.62 -12.46
CA THR A 196 -3.18 10.65 -12.38
C THR A 196 -2.99 11.04 -10.92
N VAL A 197 -1.85 11.61 -10.54
CA VAL A 197 -1.65 12.19 -9.20
C VAL A 197 -2.74 13.20 -8.91
N ALA A 198 -3.10 14.07 -9.85
CA ALA A 198 -4.15 15.07 -9.65
C ALA A 198 -5.53 14.44 -9.37
N SER A 199 -5.95 13.43 -10.14
CA SER A 199 -7.24 12.76 -9.90
C SER A 199 -7.27 11.99 -8.59
N PHE A 200 -6.15 11.38 -8.21
CA PHE A 200 -6.05 10.61 -6.98
C PHE A 200 -5.98 11.52 -5.75
N ASP A 201 -5.20 12.59 -5.84
CA ASP A 201 -5.10 13.63 -4.82
C ASP A 201 -6.45 14.27 -4.54
N LYS A 202 -7.22 14.58 -5.59
CA LYS A 202 -8.60 15.09 -5.44
C LYS A 202 -9.46 14.14 -4.58
N LEU A 203 -9.47 12.84 -4.90
CA LEU A 203 -10.22 11.84 -4.13
C LEU A 203 -9.75 11.78 -2.68
N ILE A 204 -8.44 11.80 -2.43
CA ILE A 204 -7.87 11.81 -1.09
C ILE A 204 -8.28 13.08 -0.33
N ASN A 205 -8.18 14.25 -0.97
CA ASN A 205 -8.50 15.53 -0.35
C ASN A 205 -9.97 15.61 0.08
N GLU A 206 -10.88 15.19 -0.80
CA GLU A 206 -12.32 15.12 -0.53
C GLU A 206 -12.62 14.20 0.65
N ASN A 207 -12.06 12.98 0.65
CA ASN A 207 -12.25 12.02 1.74
C ASN A 207 -11.63 12.52 3.06
N ALA A 208 -10.41 13.07 3.01
CA ALA A 208 -9.72 13.58 4.18
C ALA A 208 -10.43 14.78 4.81
N THR A 209 -10.99 15.68 3.98
CA THR A 209 -11.75 16.83 4.45
C THR A 209 -13.05 16.37 5.12
N ALA A 210 -13.83 15.50 4.47
CA ALA A 210 -15.08 14.97 5.02
C ALA A 210 -14.87 14.24 6.36
N LEU A 211 -13.77 13.49 6.46
CA LEU A 211 -13.40 12.75 7.67
C LEU A 211 -13.20 13.68 8.89
N ILE A 212 -12.66 14.87 8.68
CA ILE A 212 -12.42 15.86 9.76
C ILE A 212 -13.70 16.63 10.09
N THR A 213 -14.51 16.98 9.09
CA THR A 213 -15.67 17.89 9.26
C THR A 213 -16.94 17.19 9.73
N GLU A 214 -17.22 15.97 9.27
CA GLU A 214 -18.56 15.37 9.39
C GLU A 214 -18.59 14.10 10.25
N GLU A 215 -17.56 13.25 10.18
CA GLU A 215 -17.63 11.90 10.74
C GLU A 215 -17.05 11.78 12.15
N TYR A 216 -15.95 12.49 12.42
CA TYR A 216 -15.16 12.29 13.64
C TYR A 216 -14.78 13.55 14.43
N GLY A 217 -15.10 14.75 13.94
CA GLY A 217 -14.71 16.02 14.56
C GLY A 217 -14.98 16.08 16.07
N THR A 218 -16.23 15.89 16.48
CA THR A 218 -16.66 15.94 17.89
C THR A 218 -16.04 14.82 18.75
N LYS A 219 -15.95 13.60 18.21
CA LYS A 219 -15.37 12.44 18.92
C LYS A 219 -13.86 12.62 19.16
N ILE A 220 -13.16 13.25 18.22
CA ILE A 220 -11.74 13.56 18.35
C ILE A 220 -11.51 14.61 19.44
N ASP A 221 -12.36 15.64 19.51
CA ASP A 221 -12.24 16.67 20.55
C ASP A 221 -12.45 16.09 21.94
N GLU A 222 -13.49 15.28 22.13
CA GLU A 222 -13.74 14.57 23.39
C GLU A 222 -12.59 13.64 23.78
N LEU A 223 -11.99 12.94 22.81
CA LEU A 223 -10.84 12.07 23.06
C LEU A 223 -9.60 12.87 23.43
N THR A 224 -9.35 14.00 22.76
CA THR A 224 -8.19 14.86 23.03
C THR A 224 -8.25 15.41 24.45
N GLU A 225 -9.42 15.90 24.89
CA GLU A 225 -9.63 16.38 26.26
C GLU A 225 -9.41 15.29 27.32
N LYS A 226 -9.80 14.03 27.02
CA LYS A 226 -9.54 12.89 27.90
C LYS A 226 -8.05 12.53 27.95
N LEU A 227 -7.37 12.54 26.81
CA LEU A 227 -5.94 12.24 26.70
C LEU A 227 -5.04 13.31 27.33
N ASP A 228 -5.50 14.56 27.44
CA ASP A 228 -4.78 15.64 28.13
C ASP A 228 -4.77 15.47 29.65
N LYS A 229 -5.71 14.71 30.22
CA LYS A 229 -5.82 14.46 31.68
C LYS A 229 -4.85 13.39 32.22
N GLY A 230 -4.11 12.69 31.35
CA GLY A 230 -3.17 11.63 31.75
C GLY A 230 -3.03 10.55 30.69
N LEU A 231 -1.87 9.88 30.67
CA LEU A 231 -1.26 9.22 29.50
C LEU A 231 -2.16 8.36 28.61
N SER A 232 -1.77 8.36 27.32
CA SER A 232 -1.79 7.36 26.22
C SER A 232 -2.28 5.93 26.42
N LEU A 233 -2.61 5.45 27.62
CA LEU A 233 -3.30 4.21 27.88
C LEU A 233 -4.61 4.13 27.12
N ASP A 234 -5.34 5.23 26.95
CA ASP A 234 -6.55 5.22 26.14
C ASP A 234 -6.26 5.11 24.65
N LEU A 235 -5.19 5.74 24.15
CA LEU A 235 -4.71 5.53 22.77
C LEU A 235 -4.17 4.10 22.58
N LEU A 236 -3.42 3.56 23.55
CA LEU A 236 -2.94 2.19 23.56
C LEU A 236 -4.10 1.18 23.61
N LYS A 237 -5.11 1.41 24.45
CA LYS A 237 -6.33 0.60 24.52
C LYS A 237 -7.16 0.74 23.24
N MET A 238 -7.20 1.93 22.65
CA MET A 238 -7.89 2.19 21.40
C MET A 238 -7.21 1.44 20.23
N VAL A 239 -5.88 1.48 20.16
CA VAL A 239 -5.10 0.77 19.14
C VAL A 239 -5.07 -0.75 19.41
N ALA A 240 -5.00 -1.18 20.66
CA ALA A 240 -4.99 -2.61 21.05
C ALA A 240 -6.37 -3.27 20.90
N ASN A 241 -7.46 -2.53 21.14
CA ASN A 241 -8.82 -2.97 20.86
C ASN A 241 -9.19 -2.71 19.40
N ASN A 242 -8.32 -3.17 18.49
CA ASN A 242 -8.56 -3.50 17.09
C ASN A 242 -9.68 -2.70 16.37
N PHE A 243 -9.64 -1.35 16.31
CA PHE A 243 -10.65 -0.62 15.54
C PHE A 243 -10.19 0.69 14.84
N ASP A 244 -10.83 0.84 13.69
CA ASP A 244 -10.89 1.88 12.65
C ASP A 244 -9.63 2.72 12.33
N LYS A 245 -8.94 2.29 11.26
CA LYS A 245 -7.86 3.05 10.61
C LYS A 245 -8.30 4.47 10.22
N LYS A 246 -9.57 4.68 9.84
CA LYS A 246 -10.09 6.00 9.44
C LYS A 246 -10.17 6.93 10.64
N PHE A 247 -10.64 6.47 11.80
CA PHE A 247 -10.63 7.28 13.02
C PHE A 247 -9.20 7.72 13.40
N LEU A 248 -8.25 6.79 13.44
CA LEU A 248 -6.87 7.12 13.81
C LEU A 248 -6.20 8.02 12.76
N LEU A 249 -6.55 7.86 11.48
CA LEU A 249 -6.14 8.78 10.42
C LEU A 249 -6.68 10.18 10.70
N ALA A 250 -7.98 10.31 10.99
CA ALA A 250 -8.63 11.59 11.30
C ALA A 250 -7.98 12.29 12.49
N TYR A 251 -7.73 11.55 13.57
CA TYR A 251 -7.06 12.04 14.77
C TYR A 251 -5.65 12.53 14.47
N THR A 252 -4.85 11.71 13.78
CA THR A 252 -3.48 12.04 13.37
C THR A 252 -3.48 13.28 12.48
N LEU A 253 -4.37 13.34 11.49
CA LEU A 253 -4.50 14.43 10.55
C LEU A 253 -4.86 15.76 11.24
N LYS A 254 -5.75 15.73 12.25
CA LYS A 254 -6.09 16.92 13.03
C LYS A 254 -4.87 17.49 13.76
N ILE A 255 -4.05 16.64 14.37
CA ILE A 255 -2.79 17.05 15.01
C ILE A 255 -1.83 17.64 13.96
N LEU A 256 -1.68 16.97 12.82
CA LEU A 256 -0.77 17.40 11.75
C LEU A 256 -1.18 18.75 11.15
N LEU A 257 -2.48 19.05 11.03
CA LEU A 257 -2.98 20.32 10.51
C LEU A 257 -2.94 21.46 11.53
N GLY A 258 -2.68 21.18 12.81
CA GLY A 258 -2.52 22.20 13.84
C GLY A 258 -1.34 23.14 13.57
N ASP A 259 -1.47 24.38 14.06
CA ASP A 259 -0.46 25.43 13.88
C ASP A 259 0.88 25.08 14.55
N ARG A 260 0.83 24.36 15.66
CA ARG A 260 1.99 23.89 16.42
C ARG A 260 1.75 22.46 16.88
N ILE A 261 2.81 21.64 16.80
CA ILE A 261 2.80 20.26 17.31
C ILE A 261 3.53 20.27 18.65
N GLU A 262 2.79 20.15 19.74
CA GLU A 262 3.35 20.14 21.09
C GLU A 262 4.02 18.80 21.42
N TYR A 263 4.77 18.73 22.53
CA TYR A 263 5.43 17.48 22.91
C TYR A 263 4.43 16.36 23.25
N SER A 264 3.28 16.70 23.83
CA SER A 264 2.15 15.78 24.05
C SER A 264 1.66 15.17 22.74
N ASP A 265 1.51 15.99 21.70
CA ASP A 265 1.12 15.57 20.36
C ASP A 265 2.17 14.67 19.71
N LYS A 266 3.46 15.04 19.80
CA LYS A 266 4.55 14.19 19.30
C LYS A 266 4.50 12.80 19.92
N ARG A 267 4.27 12.69 21.24
CA ARG A 267 4.16 11.39 21.91
C ARG A 267 3.01 10.54 21.40
N ARG A 268 1.85 11.15 21.08
CA ARG A 268 0.70 10.47 20.48
C ARG A 268 1.03 9.98 19.06
N LEU A 269 1.64 10.86 18.28
CA LEU A 269 2.06 10.57 16.90
C LEU A 269 3.12 9.47 16.83
N TRP A 270 4.11 9.47 17.72
CA TRP A 270 5.12 8.42 17.80
C TRP A 270 4.50 7.06 18.11
N LEU A 271 3.50 7.01 19.00
CA LEU A 271 2.81 5.77 19.33
C LEU A 271 2.01 5.23 18.14
N ILE A 272 1.29 6.11 17.43
CA ILE A 272 0.54 5.73 16.23
C ILE A 272 1.51 5.26 15.13
N ALA A 273 2.63 5.97 14.95
CA ALA A 273 3.66 5.59 13.99
C ALA A 273 4.32 4.25 14.32
N ASP A 274 4.46 3.92 15.62
CA ASP A 274 5.07 2.67 16.07
C ASP A 274 4.13 1.47 15.83
N ILE A 275 2.85 1.62 16.16
CA ILE A 275 1.89 0.50 16.08
C ILE A 275 1.22 0.40 14.69
N MET A 276 0.96 1.54 14.05
CA MET A 276 0.25 1.64 12.78
C MET A 276 0.94 2.64 11.84
N PRO A 277 2.18 2.35 11.38
CA PRO A 277 2.94 3.24 10.51
C PRO A 277 2.17 3.62 9.23
N GLN A 278 1.31 2.73 8.72
CA GLN A 278 0.45 3.00 7.57
C GLN A 278 -0.53 4.16 7.83
N VAL A 279 -1.10 4.27 9.03
CA VAL A 279 -2.03 5.36 9.38
C VAL A 279 -1.28 6.68 9.44
N PHE A 280 -0.09 6.67 10.03
CA PHE A 280 0.77 7.85 10.09
C PHE A 280 1.18 8.33 8.68
N CYS A 281 1.63 7.42 7.82
CA CYS A 281 2.01 7.73 6.42
C CYS A 281 0.83 8.30 5.62
N ALA A 282 -0.34 7.68 5.74
CA ALA A 282 -1.57 8.18 5.10
C ALA A 282 -1.94 9.58 5.58
N ALA A 283 -1.94 9.82 6.89
CA ALA A 283 -2.24 11.13 7.47
C ALA A 283 -1.23 12.21 7.03
N LEU A 284 0.05 11.83 6.87
CA LEU A 284 1.09 12.73 6.37
C LEU A 284 0.77 13.22 4.95
N TYR A 285 0.38 12.32 4.06
CA TYR A 285 -0.02 12.69 2.70
C TYR A 285 -1.34 13.49 2.68
N CYS A 286 -2.36 13.09 3.45
CA CYS A 286 -3.60 13.86 3.57
C CYS A 286 -3.34 15.31 4.05
N CYS A 287 -2.42 15.48 5.00
CA CYS A 287 -2.00 16.80 5.46
C CYS A 287 -1.35 17.60 4.33
N ALA A 288 -0.42 16.99 3.59
CA ALA A 288 0.20 17.61 2.43
C ALA A 288 -0.82 18.01 1.35
N SER A 289 -1.77 17.14 1.03
CA SER A 289 -2.84 17.40 0.06
C SER A 289 -3.68 18.61 0.45
N ILE A 290 -4.14 18.67 1.71
CA ILE A 290 -4.95 19.80 2.21
C ILE A 290 -4.17 21.10 2.21
N LEU A 291 -2.89 21.08 2.62
CA LEU A 291 -2.05 22.28 2.63
C LEU A 291 -1.74 22.77 1.21
N ASN A 292 -1.42 21.86 0.30
CA ASN A 292 -1.17 22.17 -1.10
C ASN A 292 -2.41 22.80 -1.78
N ALA A 293 -3.60 22.26 -1.53
CA ALA A 293 -4.85 22.85 -2.03
C ALA A 293 -5.11 24.27 -1.50
N LYS A 294 -4.75 24.54 -0.23
CA LYS A 294 -4.90 25.88 0.38
C LYS A 294 -3.92 26.91 -0.19
N GLU A 295 -2.72 26.51 -0.58
CA GLU A 295 -1.75 27.43 -1.20
C GLU A 295 -2.18 27.79 -2.63
N HIS A 296 -2.51 26.80 -3.47
CA HIS A 296 -2.96 27.07 -4.85
C HIS A 296 -4.33 27.76 -4.95
N GLY A 297 -5.23 27.53 -3.98
CA GLY A 297 -6.49 28.27 -3.89
C GLY A 297 -6.33 29.75 -3.51
N LYS A 298 -5.19 30.14 -2.92
CA LYS A 298 -4.87 31.55 -2.65
C LYS A 298 -4.24 32.23 -3.87
N GLU A 299 -3.36 31.54 -4.58
CA GLU A 299 -2.72 32.05 -5.81
C GLU A 299 -3.75 32.43 -6.89
N THR A 300 -4.81 31.63 -7.05
CA THR A 300 -5.90 31.92 -8.00
C THR A 300 -6.79 33.11 -7.59
N GLN A 301 -6.94 33.38 -6.29
CA GLN A 301 -7.67 34.56 -5.81
C GLN A 301 -6.85 35.85 -5.93
N ASP A 302 -5.52 35.77 -5.80
CA ASP A 302 -4.61 36.91 -5.95
C ASP A 302 -4.38 37.28 -7.43
N GLU A 303 -4.56 36.35 -8.38
CA GLU A 303 -4.56 36.63 -9.83
C GLU A 303 -5.87 37.28 -10.31
N ASP A 304 -7.03 36.84 -9.80
CA ASP A 304 -8.34 37.41 -10.13
C ASP A 304 -8.59 38.77 -9.47
N SER A 305 -7.86 39.14 -8.41
CA SER A 305 -7.96 40.44 -7.74
C SER A 305 -6.96 41.49 -8.26
N ASN A 306 -6.02 41.10 -9.12
CA ASN A 306 -5.10 41.98 -9.85
C ASN A 306 -5.47 42.14 -11.34
N SER A 307 -6.63 41.65 -11.76
CA SER A 307 -7.23 41.85 -13.10
C SER A 307 -8.39 42.84 -13.03
#